data_AF-A0A847E3U1-F1
#
_entry.id   AF-A0A847E3U1-F1
#
_cell.length_a   1.000
_cell.length_b   1.000
_cell.length_c   1.000
_cell.angle_alpha   90.00
_cell.angle_beta   90.00
_cell.angle_gamma   90.00
#
_symmetry.space_group_name_H-M   'P 1'
#
loop_
_entity.id
_entity.type
_entity.pdbx_description
1 polymer ?
#
loop_
_entity_poly.entity_id
_entity_poly.type
_entity_poly.pdbx_seq_one_letter_code
_entity_poly.pdbx_strand_id
1 'polypeptide(L)' 'MNIECRTLLFQMLKNRPEGMDKKDCLLALSEPDLDEMLEEIRRDLFNKISEMTDEEYQLVCIESIKKHLEE' A
#
# COMPACT_ATOMS: atom_id res chain seq x y z
N MET A 1 2.66 1.76 -10.03
CA MET A 1 1.89 0.80 -9.20
C MET A 1 0.61 0.38 -9.93
N ASN A 2 0.26 -0.91 -9.95
CA ASN A 2 -0.96 -1.43 -10.61
C ASN A 2 -2.22 -1.15 -9.76
N ILE A 3 -3.41 -1.45 -10.28
CA ILE A 3 -4.67 -1.12 -9.61
C ILE A 3 -4.86 -1.93 -8.33
N GLU A 4 -4.47 -3.20 -8.33
CA GLU A 4 -4.61 -4.12 -7.21
C GLU A 4 -3.75 -3.67 -6.01
N CYS A 5 -2.49 -3.32 -6.25
CA CYS A 5 -1.59 -2.76 -5.23
C CYS A 5 -2.11 -1.43 -4.68
N ARG A 6 -2.66 -0.55 -5.55
CA ARG A 6 -3.25 0.72 -5.11
C ARG A 6 -4.48 0.50 -4.25
N THR A 7 -5.37 -0.43 -4.63
CA THR A 7 -6.55 -0.78 -3.86
C THR A 7 -6.15 -1.33 -2.49
N LEU A 8 -5.21 -2.28 -2.43
CA LEU A 8 -4.72 -2.82 -1.17
C LEU A 8 -4.13 -1.71 -0.29
N LEU A 9 -3.26 -0.87 -0.83
CA LEU A 9 -2.68 0.26 -0.10
C LEU A 9 -3.76 1.22 0.43
N PHE A 10 -4.75 1.57 -0.39
CA PHE A 10 -5.89 2.40 0.03
C PHE A 10 -6.67 1.74 1.19
N GLN A 11 -6.97 0.44 1.10
CA GLN A 11 -7.66 -0.28 2.16
C GLN A 11 -6.91 -0.23 3.49
N MET A 12 -5.57 -0.23 3.45
CA MET A 12 -4.76 -0.10 4.65
C MET A 12 -4.72 1.32 5.22
N LEU A 13 -4.88 2.35 4.37
CA LEU A 13 -4.84 3.77 4.72
C LEU A 13 -6.19 4.36 5.13
N LYS A 14 -7.31 3.88 4.57
CA LYS A 14 -8.65 4.51 4.73
C LYS A 14 -9.13 4.66 6.17
N ASN A 15 -8.62 3.83 7.09
CA ASN A 15 -8.97 3.86 8.51
C ASN A 15 -7.93 4.60 9.37
N ARG A 16 -6.93 5.25 8.75
CA ARG A 16 -5.82 5.93 9.40
C ARG A 16 -5.77 7.40 8.95
N PRO A 17 -6.54 8.29 9.60
CA PRO A 17 -6.65 9.69 9.19
C PRO A 17 -5.34 10.48 9.33
N GLU A 18 -4.44 10.03 10.21
CA GLU A 18 -3.10 10.61 10.39
C GLU A 18 -2.05 10.05 9.41
N GLY A 19 -2.47 9.14 8.52
CA GLY A 19 -1.60 8.41 7.61
C GLY A 19 -1.01 7.14 8.24
N MET A 20 -0.07 6.52 7.52
CA MET A 20 0.68 5.36 8.00
C MET A 20 2.13 5.55 7.59
N ASP A 21 3.06 5.39 8.54
CA ASP A 21 4.48 5.42 8.24
C ASP A 21 4.89 4.23 7.36
N LYS A 22 5.91 4.45 6.51
CA LYS A 22 6.43 3.41 5.59
C LYS A 22 6.78 2.13 6.33
N LYS A 23 7.41 2.26 7.50
CA LYS A 23 7.81 1.12 8.34
C LYS A 23 6.62 0.29 8.80
N ASP A 24 5.54 0.95 9.22
CA ASP A 24 4.32 0.27 9.68
C ASP A 24 3.56 -0.36 8.51
N CYS A 25 3.62 0.26 7.33
CA CYS A 25 3.06 -0.32 6.11
C CYS A 25 3.80 -1.61 5.72
N LEU A 26 5.13 -1.58 5.71
CA LEU A 26 5.94 -2.77 5.45
C LEU A 26 5.74 -3.85 6.51
N LEU A 27 5.59 -3.49 7.78
CA LEU A 27 5.30 -4.44 8.84
C LEU A 27 3.93 -5.11 8.63
N ALA A 28 2.90 -4.34 8.32
CA ALA A 28 1.56 -4.87 8.03
C ALA A 28 1.55 -5.75 6.76
N LEU A 29 2.40 -5.43 5.79
CA LEU A 29 2.59 -6.25 4.60
C LEU A 29 3.52 -7.44 4.84
N SER A 30 4.22 -7.56 5.96
CA SER A 30 5.20 -8.64 6.16
C SER A 30 4.56 -10.01 6.44
N GLU A 31 3.29 -10.02 6.85
CA GLU A 31 2.54 -11.24 7.09
C GLU A 31 2.02 -11.81 5.76
N PRO A 32 2.36 -13.06 5.41
CA PRO A 32 1.89 -13.69 4.19
C PRO A 32 0.39 -13.97 4.25
N ASP A 33 -0.28 -13.84 3.11
CA ASP A 33 -1.69 -14.19 2.97
C ASP A 33 -1.86 -15.68 2.61
N LEU A 34 -2.97 -16.29 3.05
CA LEU A 34 -3.30 -17.68 2.73
C LEU A 34 -3.87 -17.80 1.32
N ASP A 35 -4.42 -16.72 0.77
CA ASP A 35 -4.89 -16.64 -0.60
C ASP A 35 -3.71 -16.34 -1.54
N GLU A 36 -3.42 -17.25 -2.48
CA GLU A 36 -2.28 -17.12 -3.40
C GLU A 36 -2.34 -15.86 -4.28
N MET A 37 -3.54 -15.42 -4.67
CA MET A 37 -3.72 -14.24 -5.50
C MET A 37 -3.49 -12.96 -4.68
N LEU A 38 -4.01 -12.91 -3.45
CA LEU A 38 -3.74 -11.80 -2.54
C LEU A 38 -2.28 -11.76 -2.11
N GLU A 39 -1.64 -12.91 -1.93
CA GLU A 39 -0.23 -13.03 -1.59
C GLU A 39 0.67 -12.48 -2.71
N GLU A 40 0.33 -12.71 -3.98
CA GLU A 40 1.04 -12.10 -5.11
C GLU A 40 0.94 -10.57 -5.08
N ILE A 41 -0.27 -10.03 -4.90
CA ILE A 41 -0.52 -8.58 -4.83
C ILE A 41 0.20 -7.97 -3.63
N ARG A 42 0.15 -8.63 -2.46
CA ARG A 42 0.81 -8.19 -1.23
C ARG A 42 2.33 -8.15 -1.41
N ARG A 43 2.92 -9.21 -1.95
CA ARG A 43 4.37 -9.28 -2.20
C ARG A 43 4.82 -8.20 -3.18
N ASP A 44 4.06 -7.98 -4.24
CA ASP A 44 4.31 -6.91 -5.21
C ASP A 44 4.27 -5.53 -4.56
N LEU A 45 3.27 -5.28 -3.72
CA LEU A 45 3.13 -4.03 -2.98
C LEU A 45 4.29 -3.85 -1.99
N PHE A 46 4.65 -4.90 -1.24
CA PHE A 46 5.77 -4.89 -0.30
C PHE A 46 7.08 -4.52 -1.00
N ASN A 47 7.40 -5.20 -2.12
CA ASN A 47 8.63 -4.93 -2.87
C ASN A 47 8.67 -3.49 -3.38
N LYS A 48 7.58 -3.02 -3.99
CA LYS A 48 7.47 -1.64 -4.50
C LYS A 48 7.67 -0.62 -3.38
N ILE A 49 7.01 -0.80 -2.23
CA ILE A 49 7.17 0.12 -1.09
C ILE A 49 8.58 0.03 -0.50
N SER A 50 9.19 -1.16 -0.42
CA SER A 50 10.51 -1.34 0.18
C SER A 50 11.59 -0.53 -0.56
N GLU A 51 11.48 -0.44 -1.89
CA GLU A 51 12.40 0.27 -2.78
C GLU A 51 12.19 1.79 -2.82
N MET A 52 11.04 2.28 -2.36
CA MET A 52 10.73 3.72 -2.36
C MET A 52 11.49 4.48 -1.26
N THR A 53 11.79 5.74 -1.47
CA THR A 53 12.10 6.68 -0.39
C THR A 53 10.85 7.01 0.43
N ASP A 54 11.05 7.56 1.63
CA ASP A 54 9.91 7.97 2.48
C ASP A 54 9.06 9.06 1.79
N GLU A 55 9.70 9.97 1.04
CA GLU A 55 9.02 11.02 0.26
C GLU A 55 8.16 10.42 -0.87
N GLU A 56 8.70 9.46 -1.63
CA GLU A 56 7.96 8.76 -2.68
C GLU A 56 6.78 7.97 -2.12
N TYR A 57 6.99 7.28 -0.98
CA TYR A 57 5.92 6.56 -0.32
C TYR A 57 4.77 7.48 0.11
N GLN A 58 5.07 8.65 0.67
CA GLN A 58 4.05 9.64 1.04
C GLN A 58 3.26 10.14 -0.17
N LEU A 59 3.95 10.45 -1.27
CA LEU A 59 3.29 10.83 -2.53
C LEU A 59 2.36 9.72 -3.04
N VAL A 60 2.84 8.48 -3.03
CA VAL A 60 2.08 7.31 -3.47
C VAL A 60 0.83 7.07 -2.60
N CYS A 61 0.93 7.30 -1.29
CA CYS A 61 -0.22 7.21 -0.39
C CYS A 61 -1.28 8.27 -0.74
N ILE A 62 -0.86 9.52 -0.94
CA ILE A 62 -1.76 10.63 -1.33
C ILE A 62 -2.41 10.33 -2.67
N GLU A 63 -1.65 9.90 -3.67
CA GLU A 63 -2.19 9.56 -4.99
C GLU A 63 -3.18 8.39 -4.94
N SER A 64 -2.91 7.38 -4.11
CA SER A 64 -3.78 6.22 -3.95
C SER A 64 -5.13 6.61 -3.35
N ILE A 65 -5.13 7.52 -2.37
CA ILE A 65 -6.36 8.07 -1.78
C ILE A 65 -7.12 8.91 -2.81
N LYS A 66 -6.44 9.84 -3.50
CA LYS A 66 -7.08 10.72 -4.50
C LYS A 66 -7.78 9.92 -5.60
N LYS A 67 -7.08 8.93 -6.18
CA LYS A 67 -7.65 8.11 -7.24
C LYS A 67 -8.89 7.34 -6.82
N HIS A 68 -8.91 6.80 -5.59
CA HIS A 68 -10.08 6.10 -5.06
C HIS A 68 -11.26 7.02 -4.69
N LEU A 69 -11.06 8.33 -4.57
CA LEU A 69 -12.13 9.31 -4.36
C LEU A 69 -12.69 9.87 -5.68
N GLU A 70 -11.90 9.80 -6.76
CA GLU A 70 -12.29 10.23 -8.11
C GLU A 70 -13.00 9.12 -8.92
N GLU A 71 -12.80 7.85 -8.55
CA GLU A 71 -13.48 6.67 -9.09
C GLU A 71 -14.82 6.39 -8.38
#